data_AF-A0A8S9V2M5-F1
#
_entry.id   AF-A0A8S9V2M5-F1
#
_cell.length_a   1.000
_cell.length_b   1.000
_cell.length_c   1.000
_cell.angle_alpha   90.00
_cell.angle_beta   90.00
_cell.angle_gamma   90.00
#
_symmetry.space_group_name_H-M   'P 1'
#
loop_
_entity.id
_entity.type
_entity.pdbx_description
1 polymer ?
#
loop_
_entity_poly.entity_id
_entity_poly.type
_entity_poly.pdbx_seq_one_letter_code
_entity_poly.pdbx_strand_id
1 'polypeptide(L)'
;MLVQLRRVLLGRCGVSRALLSTTNATDSRSFKFESLALDDDQLLPSPVVTQRVLKYLQVDTKDIGRSLSIEEVRPLPYKALFAPKQVHKLAPLVRWGFQQLEGDPQAADAVFVALEPHANMARGAVWRQFFQRQFFLSGAPTRAYLRAYKSHSDALDASRAPVSEDTQQERSDDDEMESKDAKISWRNEISSKNKMVVVLAEQKEWEWVPLHVASSIVKEFCFRGRFAEAIEAYASLPLTDLMRRDVVIVLQDYEQYQSVLYLYEVHRAMGSAVKPLDVAPELDALKKVGRVEEMDMRFQELPAKEQSRADIQKIMGN
;
A
#
# COMPACT_ATOMS: atom_id res chain seq x y z
N MET A 1 -4.93 -45.95 -16.36
CA MET A 1 -4.00 -46.52 -15.37
C MET A 1 -2.69 -45.77 -15.52
N LEU A 2 -2.45 -44.82 -14.62
CA LEU A 2 -1.55 -45.00 -13.46
C LEU A 2 -0.09 -45.05 -13.91
N VAL A 3 0.59 -43.89 -13.84
CA VAL A 3 1.57 -43.61 -12.78
C VAL A 3 2.86 -44.37 -13.03
N GLN A 4 3.87 -43.69 -13.59
CA GLN A 4 5.16 -43.49 -12.94
C GLN A 4 6.10 -42.66 -13.84
N LEU A 5 7.02 -41.96 -13.19
CA LEU A 5 8.15 -41.21 -13.74
C LEU A 5 7.86 -39.78 -14.25
N ARG A 6 7.68 -38.86 -13.30
CA ARG A 6 8.58 -37.70 -13.16
C ARG A 6 8.46 -37.06 -11.77
N ARG A 7 9.04 -37.75 -10.78
CA ARG A 7 9.50 -37.19 -9.50
C ARG A 7 10.97 -36.80 -9.67
N VAL A 8 11.28 -35.73 -10.40
CA VAL A 8 12.58 -35.05 -10.33
C VAL A 8 12.33 -33.61 -10.79
N LEU A 9 12.81 -32.62 -10.02
CA LEU A 9 12.75 -31.15 -10.24
C LEU A 9 11.65 -30.33 -9.52
N LEU A 10 11.10 -30.81 -8.40
CA LEU A 10 10.42 -29.95 -7.41
C LEU A 10 11.05 -30.04 -6.01
N GLY A 11 12.33 -30.39 -5.95
CA GLY A 11 13.09 -30.50 -4.71
C GLY A 11 14.39 -29.70 -4.80
N ARG A 12 14.28 -28.37 -4.84
CA ARG A 12 15.28 -27.35 -4.46
C ARG A 12 14.90 -26.00 -5.06
N CYS A 13 13.82 -25.42 -4.56
CA CYS A 13 13.74 -23.96 -4.43
C CYS A 13 13.28 -23.73 -3.00
N GLY A 14 14.20 -24.05 -2.07
CA GLY A 14 14.04 -23.63 -0.69
C GLY A 14 13.88 -22.13 -0.71
N VAL A 15 12.85 -21.66 -0.03
CA VAL A 15 12.59 -20.26 0.27
C VAL A 15 13.76 -19.76 1.13
N SER A 16 14.90 -19.53 0.51
CA SER A 16 15.89 -18.59 1.01
C SER A 16 15.34 -17.22 0.66
N ARG A 17 14.28 -16.81 1.37
CA ARG A 17 14.15 -15.40 1.72
C ARG A 17 15.48 -15.08 2.37
N ALA A 18 16.33 -14.34 1.65
CA ALA A 18 17.41 -13.64 2.28
C ALA A 18 16.75 -12.70 3.28
N LEU A 19 16.56 -13.21 4.50
CA LEU A 19 16.64 -12.43 5.70
C LEU A 19 17.96 -11.68 5.51
N LEU A 20 17.88 -10.44 5.07
CA LEU A 20 18.82 -9.44 5.51
C LEU A 20 18.57 -9.37 7.03
N SER A 21 19.13 -10.36 7.73
CA SER A 21 19.56 -10.24 9.09
C SER A 21 20.56 -9.09 9.08
N THR A 22 20.04 -7.86 9.11
CA THR A 22 20.69 -6.87 9.94
C THR A 22 20.69 -7.52 11.30
N THR A 23 21.85 -8.07 11.63
CA THR A 23 22.27 -8.39 12.97
C THR A 23 21.42 -7.60 13.95
N ASN A 24 20.70 -8.31 14.82
CA ASN A 24 20.49 -7.84 16.18
C ASN A 24 21.90 -7.66 16.76
N ALA A 25 22.56 -6.57 16.36
CA ALA A 25 23.59 -5.95 17.14
C ALA A 25 22.82 -5.51 18.37
N THR A 26 22.96 -6.33 19.40
CA THR A 26 22.89 -5.93 20.79
C THR A 26 23.82 -4.74 20.99
N ASP A 27 23.43 -3.58 20.47
CA ASP A 27 23.89 -2.30 20.97
C ASP A 27 23.02 -2.02 22.18
N SER A 28 23.61 -2.20 23.34
CA SER A 28 23.08 -1.93 24.67
C SER A 28 22.80 -0.43 24.92
N ARG A 29 22.34 0.31 23.90
CA ARG A 29 21.92 1.72 23.93
C ARG A 29 20.82 2.07 22.92
N SER A 30 20.16 1.12 22.27
CA SER A 30 18.99 1.45 21.43
C SER A 30 17.80 1.86 22.32
N PHE A 31 17.21 3.03 22.02
CA PHE A 31 16.02 3.50 22.70
C PHE A 31 14.85 2.56 22.39
N LYS A 32 14.16 2.06 23.42
CA LYS A 32 12.96 1.23 23.25
C LYS A 32 11.76 2.10 22.92
N PHE A 33 11.35 2.13 21.66
CA PHE A 33 10.25 2.98 21.20
C PHE A 33 8.89 2.60 21.79
N GLU A 34 8.72 1.33 22.15
CA GLU A 34 7.55 0.78 22.81
C GLU A 34 7.23 1.54 24.11
N SER A 35 8.26 1.98 24.85
CA SER A 35 8.13 2.73 26.11
C SER A 35 7.47 4.11 25.97
N LEU A 36 7.33 4.61 24.73
CA LEU A 36 6.60 5.85 24.45
C LEU A 36 5.09 5.66 24.60
N ALA A 37 4.58 4.47 24.30
CA ALA A 37 3.16 4.15 24.30
C ALA A 37 2.75 3.20 25.42
N LEU A 38 3.67 2.33 25.86
CA LEU A 38 3.41 1.30 26.85
C LEU A 38 4.09 1.60 28.19
N ASP A 39 3.43 1.22 29.27
CA ASP A 39 3.97 1.15 30.64
C ASP A 39 3.57 -0.21 31.21
N ASP A 40 4.55 -1.04 31.58
CA ASP A 40 4.33 -2.44 31.98
C ASP A 40 3.39 -3.22 31.02
N ASP A 41 3.63 -3.10 29.71
CA ASP A 41 2.83 -3.69 28.62
C ASP A 41 1.37 -3.19 28.53
N GLN A 42 0.99 -2.17 29.32
CA GLN A 42 -0.31 -1.51 29.23
C GLN A 42 -0.23 -0.22 28.41
N LEU A 43 -1.21 -0.02 27.53
CA LEU A 43 -1.29 1.18 26.71
C LEU A 43 -1.66 2.41 27.53
N LEU A 44 -0.86 3.45 27.38
CA LEU A 44 -1.07 4.73 28.03
C LEU A 44 -2.14 5.57 27.33
N PRO A 45 -2.80 6.48 28.06
CA PRO A 45 -3.74 7.43 27.46
C PRO A 45 -3.07 8.29 26.38
N SER A 46 -3.81 8.55 25.29
CA SER A 46 -3.32 9.34 24.14
C SER A 46 -2.58 10.65 24.52
N PRO A 47 -3.08 11.49 25.46
CA PRO A 47 -2.36 12.70 25.86
C PRO A 47 -0.98 12.44 26.47
N VAL A 48 -0.83 11.32 27.21
CA VAL A 48 0.44 10.91 27.82
C VAL A 48 1.40 10.41 26.75
N VAL A 49 0.92 9.61 25.79
CA VAL A 49 1.71 9.14 24.65
C VAL A 49 2.21 10.33 23.83
N THR A 50 1.32 11.27 23.47
CA THR A 50 1.69 12.50 22.75
C THR A 50 2.76 13.29 23.51
N GLN A 51 2.61 13.46 24.81
CA GLN A 51 3.62 14.14 25.62
C GLN A 51 4.97 13.39 25.60
N ARG A 52 4.97 12.06 25.74
CA ARG A 52 6.20 11.24 25.70
C ARG A 52 6.88 11.32 24.33
N VAL A 53 6.12 11.24 23.23
CA VAL A 53 6.61 11.36 21.85
C VAL A 53 7.23 12.74 21.61
N LEU A 54 6.54 13.83 21.97
CA LEU A 54 7.08 15.18 21.80
C LEU A 54 8.33 15.45 22.65
N LYS A 55 8.37 14.91 23.88
CA LYS A 55 9.57 14.96 24.73
C LYS A 55 10.74 14.18 24.11
N TYR A 56 10.49 12.99 23.57
CA TYR A 56 11.51 12.20 22.86
C TYR A 56 12.07 12.98 21.67
N LEU A 57 11.19 13.60 20.88
CA LEU A 57 11.54 14.44 19.74
C LEU A 57 12.25 15.74 20.14
N GLN A 58 12.36 16.07 21.44
CA GLN A 58 12.98 17.32 21.91
C GLN A 58 12.30 18.56 21.33
N VAL A 59 10.96 18.56 21.32
CA VAL A 59 10.18 19.76 21.04
C VAL A 59 10.22 20.70 22.25
N ASP A 60 10.28 22.01 22.02
CA ASP A 60 10.35 23.00 23.09
C ASP A 60 9.15 22.89 24.03
N THR A 61 9.40 22.95 25.34
CA THR A 61 8.38 22.76 26.38
C THR A 61 7.23 23.78 26.29
N LYS A 62 7.51 24.97 25.74
CA LYS A 62 6.51 26.00 25.44
C LYS A 62 5.52 25.55 24.36
N ASP A 63 6.00 24.84 23.35
CA ASP A 63 5.18 24.35 22.24
C ASP A 63 4.48 23.03 22.61
N ILE A 64 5.08 22.23 23.50
CA ILE A 64 4.40 21.09 24.15
C ILE A 64 3.22 21.59 24.99
N GLY A 65 3.42 22.62 25.80
CA GLY A 65 2.35 23.25 26.58
C GLY A 65 1.21 23.68 25.66
N ARG A 66 1.51 24.45 24.61
CA ARG A 66 0.50 24.94 23.64
C ARG A 66 -0.26 23.85 22.87
N SER A 67 0.37 22.72 22.60
CA SER A 67 -0.27 21.60 21.87
C SER A 67 -1.18 20.76 22.76
N LEU A 68 -0.96 20.75 24.07
CA LEU A 68 -1.71 19.93 25.04
C LEU A 68 -2.73 20.70 25.90
N SER A 69 -2.75 22.05 25.83
CA SER A 69 -3.48 22.89 26.80
C SER A 69 -4.86 23.42 26.34
N ILE A 70 -5.36 23.01 25.17
CA ILE A 70 -6.67 23.44 24.67
C ILE A 70 -7.45 22.19 24.22
N GLU A 71 -8.77 22.23 24.35
CA GLU A 71 -9.74 21.20 23.92
C GLU A 71 -9.52 20.72 22.47
N GLU A 72 -8.77 21.49 21.66
CA GLU A 72 -8.28 21.10 20.34
C GLU A 72 -6.74 21.09 20.28
N VAL A 73 -6.15 19.95 19.89
CA VAL A 73 -4.69 19.81 19.69
C VAL A 73 -4.24 20.71 18.54
N ARG A 74 -3.52 21.78 18.85
CA ARG A 74 -2.99 22.68 17.82
C ARG A 74 -1.76 22.06 17.14
N PRO A 75 -1.72 22.00 15.79
CA PRO A 75 -0.55 21.54 15.05
C PRO A 75 0.70 22.35 15.40
N LEU A 76 1.82 21.67 15.60
CA LEU A 76 3.10 22.33 15.80
C LEU A 76 3.52 23.05 14.51
N PRO A 77 4.27 24.17 14.61
CA PRO A 77 4.87 24.78 13.44
C PRO A 77 5.74 23.76 12.70
N TYR A 78 5.63 23.70 11.37
CA TYR A 78 6.38 22.75 10.54
C TYR A 78 7.88 22.68 10.88
N LYS A 79 8.50 23.83 11.17
CA LYS A 79 9.92 23.93 11.55
C LYS A 79 10.29 23.21 12.84
N ALA A 80 9.33 23.00 13.75
CA ALA A 80 9.57 22.32 15.02
C ALA A 80 9.94 20.85 14.85
N LEU A 81 9.42 20.19 13.80
CA LEU A 81 9.71 18.78 13.52
C LEU A 81 10.70 18.57 12.38
N PHE A 82 10.86 19.55 11.48
CA PHE A 82 11.81 19.48 10.36
C PHE A 82 13.20 20.08 10.64
N ALA A 83 13.45 20.57 11.85
CA ALA A 83 14.79 20.93 12.26
C ALA A 83 15.69 19.67 12.28
N PRO A 84 16.99 19.78 11.91
CA PRO A 84 17.84 18.61 11.70
C PRO A 84 17.85 17.62 12.87
N LYS A 85 17.97 18.11 14.10
CA LYS A 85 18.00 17.25 15.30
C LYS A 85 16.70 16.44 15.46
N GLN A 86 15.57 17.08 15.21
CA GLN A 86 14.24 16.46 15.31
C GLN A 86 14.03 15.43 14.21
N VAL A 87 14.44 15.70 12.97
CA VAL A 87 14.37 14.74 11.87
C VAL A 87 15.21 13.50 12.15
N HIS A 88 16.40 13.65 12.73
CA HIS A 88 17.26 12.51 13.10
C HIS A 88 16.61 11.59 14.14
N LYS A 89 15.69 12.10 14.96
CA LYS A 89 14.92 11.30 15.92
C LYS A 89 13.59 10.78 15.38
N LEU A 90 12.92 11.58 14.56
CA LEU A 90 11.64 11.25 13.95
C LEU A 90 11.78 10.13 12.92
N ALA A 91 12.83 10.16 12.10
CA ALA A 91 13.05 9.15 11.06
C ALA A 91 13.12 7.71 11.62
N PRO A 92 13.96 7.37 12.62
CA PRO A 92 13.98 6.02 13.18
C PRO A 92 12.68 5.65 13.91
N LEU A 93 12.01 6.60 14.57
CA LEU A 93 10.72 6.37 15.21
C LEU A 93 9.65 5.95 14.19
N VAL A 94 9.54 6.68 13.07
CA VAL A 94 8.57 6.36 12.01
C VAL A 94 8.90 5.04 11.32
N ARG A 95 10.19 4.73 11.10
CA ARG A 95 10.60 3.43 10.54
C ARG A 95 10.21 2.27 11.45
N TRP A 96 10.50 2.39 12.75
CA TRP A 96 10.10 1.41 13.74
C TRP A 96 8.57 1.26 13.77
N GLY A 97 7.83 2.37 13.76
CA GLY A 97 6.37 2.34 13.73
C GLY A 97 5.84 1.51 12.57
N PHE A 98 6.36 1.73 11.35
CA PHE A 98 5.95 0.93 10.19
C PHE A 98 6.28 -0.56 10.32
N GLN A 99 7.40 -0.93 10.95
CA GLN A 99 7.78 -2.33 11.18
C GLN A 99 6.84 -3.00 12.18
N GLN A 100 6.42 -2.29 13.22
CA GLN A 100 5.56 -2.84 14.27
C GLN A 100 4.09 -2.99 13.86
N LEU A 101 3.61 -2.22 12.87
CA LEU A 101 2.23 -2.32 12.39
C LEU A 101 1.82 -3.70 11.83
N GLU A 102 2.79 -4.57 11.52
CA GLU A 102 2.56 -5.97 11.11
C GLU A 102 2.47 -6.94 12.29
N GLY A 103 3.17 -6.64 13.40
CA GLY A 103 3.29 -7.50 14.58
C GLY A 103 2.33 -7.10 15.69
N ASP A 104 2.84 -6.39 16.69
CA ASP A 104 2.03 -5.77 17.74
C ASP A 104 1.79 -4.29 17.40
N PRO A 105 0.63 -3.97 16.79
CA PRO A 105 0.39 -2.64 16.27
C PRO A 105 0.05 -1.64 17.38
N GLN A 106 -0.27 -2.06 18.61
CA GLN A 106 -0.89 -1.19 19.61
C GLN A 106 0.00 0.01 19.96
N ALA A 107 1.28 -0.22 20.20
CA ALA A 107 2.24 0.84 20.50
C ALA A 107 2.50 1.73 19.28
N ALA A 108 2.58 1.14 18.08
CA ALA A 108 2.84 1.88 16.85
C ALA A 108 1.66 2.75 16.43
N ASP A 109 0.44 2.22 16.48
CA ASP A 109 -0.80 2.95 16.23
C ASP A 109 -0.89 4.17 17.17
N ALA A 110 -0.63 3.98 18.46
CA ALA A 110 -0.63 5.08 19.42
C ALA A 110 0.43 6.16 19.11
N VAL A 111 1.62 5.76 18.64
CA VAL A 111 2.66 6.70 18.19
C VAL A 111 2.25 7.44 16.92
N PHE A 112 1.66 6.77 15.92
CA PHE A 112 1.16 7.43 14.71
C PHE A 112 0.02 8.41 15.04
N VAL A 113 -0.90 8.03 15.93
CA VAL A 113 -1.97 8.91 16.44
C VAL A 113 -1.39 10.12 17.17
N ALA A 114 -0.37 9.94 18.01
CA ALA A 114 0.33 11.03 18.67
C ALA A 114 1.04 11.99 17.70
N LEU A 115 1.54 11.47 16.57
CA LEU A 115 2.18 12.27 15.54
C LEU A 115 1.19 12.96 14.61
N GLU A 116 -0.01 12.41 14.43
CA GLU A 116 -1.01 12.87 13.46
C GLU A 116 -1.25 14.39 13.52
N PRO A 117 -1.53 15.03 14.67
CA PRO A 117 -1.86 16.45 14.71
C PRO A 117 -0.72 17.34 14.21
N HIS A 118 0.52 16.85 14.29
CA HIS A 118 1.74 17.60 14.00
C HIS A 118 2.38 17.21 12.66
N ALA A 119 2.17 15.97 12.22
CA ALA A 119 2.86 15.34 11.11
C ALA A 119 1.90 14.46 10.27
N ASN A 120 0.76 15.03 9.87
CA ASN A 120 -0.23 14.29 9.10
C ASN A 120 0.20 14.06 7.62
N MET A 121 0.42 12.80 7.22
CA MET A 121 0.79 12.45 5.84
C MET A 121 -0.36 12.49 4.81
N ALA A 122 -1.61 12.48 5.23
CA ALA A 122 -2.76 12.70 4.37
C ALA A 122 -2.94 14.20 4.06
N ARG A 123 -2.59 15.08 5.02
CA ARG A 123 -2.80 16.54 4.93
C ARG A 123 -1.87 17.26 3.93
N GLY A 124 -0.62 16.82 3.77
CA GLY A 124 0.38 17.57 2.99
C GLY A 124 1.41 16.70 2.26
N ALA A 125 1.84 17.16 1.07
CA ALA A 125 2.79 16.45 0.23
C ALA A 125 4.15 16.21 0.90
N VAL A 126 4.63 17.15 1.71
CA VAL A 126 5.94 17.05 2.36
C VAL A 126 5.94 15.94 3.42
N TRP A 127 4.89 15.87 4.25
CA TRP A 127 4.72 14.78 5.20
C TRP A 127 4.52 13.46 4.47
N ARG A 128 3.71 13.42 3.41
CA ARG A 128 3.57 12.21 2.58
C ARG A 128 4.91 11.69 2.09
N GLN A 129 5.73 12.54 1.49
CA GLN A 129 7.07 12.18 1.00
C GLN A 129 7.99 11.73 2.14
N PHE A 130 7.96 12.41 3.28
CA PHE A 130 8.76 12.03 4.44
C PHE A 130 8.39 10.63 4.96
N PHE A 131 7.11 10.38 5.22
CA PHE A 131 6.62 9.09 5.71
C PHE A 131 6.82 7.99 4.69
N GLN A 132 6.56 8.27 3.41
CA GLN A 132 6.79 7.32 2.32
C GLN A 132 8.27 6.92 2.22
N ARG A 133 9.19 7.88 2.32
CA ARG A 133 10.63 7.58 2.39
C ARG A 133 10.97 6.69 3.58
N GLN A 134 10.43 6.98 4.77
CA GLN A 134 10.69 6.15 5.95
C GLN A 134 10.08 4.76 5.83
N PHE A 135 8.90 4.63 5.26
CA PHE A 135 8.26 3.35 4.95
C PHE A 135 9.14 2.49 4.04
N PHE A 136 9.62 3.03 2.93
CA PHE A 136 10.48 2.26 2.03
C PHE A 136 11.80 1.84 2.68
N LEU A 137 12.34 2.67 3.57
CA LEU A 137 13.56 2.37 4.33
C LEU A 137 13.32 1.42 5.50
N SER A 138 12.08 1.23 5.95
CA SER A 138 11.75 0.32 7.06
C SER A 138 11.63 -1.13 6.60
N GLY A 139 11.40 -1.37 5.31
CA GLY A 139 11.19 -2.71 4.75
C GLY A 139 9.81 -3.30 5.05
N ALA A 140 8.91 -2.53 5.69
CA ALA A 140 7.56 -2.97 6.01
C ALA A 140 6.73 -3.28 4.74
N PRO A 141 5.71 -4.15 4.84
CA PRO A 141 4.80 -4.45 3.72
C PRO A 141 3.89 -3.27 3.40
N THR A 142 3.41 -3.18 2.15
CA THR A 142 2.52 -2.11 1.66
C THR A 142 1.31 -1.87 2.56
N ARG A 143 0.75 -2.93 3.15
CA ARG A 143 -0.37 -2.86 4.11
C ARG A 143 -0.07 -1.96 5.31
N ALA A 144 1.16 -1.93 5.82
CA ALA A 144 1.55 -1.07 6.94
C ALA A 144 1.48 0.42 6.55
N TYR A 145 1.93 0.78 5.34
CA TYR A 145 1.81 2.14 4.83
C TYR A 145 0.33 2.55 4.70
N LEU A 146 -0.49 1.68 4.11
CA LEU A 146 -1.91 1.96 3.90
C LEU A 146 -2.67 2.08 5.22
N ARG A 147 -2.36 1.24 6.22
CA ARG A 147 -2.96 1.34 7.57
C ARG A 147 -2.67 2.69 8.22
N ALA A 148 -1.41 3.10 8.25
CA ALA A 148 -1.04 4.40 8.80
C ALA A 148 -1.69 5.55 8.00
N TYR A 149 -1.72 5.44 6.65
CA TYR A 149 -2.32 6.46 5.79
C TYR A 149 -3.81 6.60 6.05
N LYS A 150 -4.51 5.47 6.24
CA LYS A 150 -5.92 5.43 6.62
C LYS A 150 -6.16 6.15 7.94
N SER A 151 -5.42 5.80 8.99
CA SER A 151 -5.54 6.45 10.31
C SER A 151 -5.36 7.97 10.22
N HIS A 152 -4.37 8.44 9.45
CA HIS A 152 -4.14 9.86 9.24
C HIS A 152 -5.22 10.54 8.39
N SER A 153 -5.82 9.83 7.43
CA SER A 153 -6.95 10.33 6.62
C SER A 153 -8.20 10.45 7.47
N ASP A 154 -8.55 9.40 8.21
CA ASP A 154 -9.74 9.35 9.06
C ASP A 154 -9.70 10.45 10.14
N ALA A 155 -8.52 10.69 10.74
CA ALA A 155 -8.33 11.78 11.70
C ALA A 155 -8.49 13.17 11.05
N LEU A 156 -8.01 13.33 9.81
CA LEU A 156 -8.18 14.58 9.06
C LEU A 156 -9.65 14.85 8.75
N ASP A 157 -10.39 13.81 8.36
CA ASP A 157 -11.82 13.91 8.06
C ASP A 157 -12.64 14.19 9.34
N ALA A 158 -12.30 13.53 10.45
CA ALA A 158 -12.90 13.81 11.76
C ALA A 158 -12.68 15.26 12.21
N SER A 159 -11.49 15.84 11.95
CA SER A 159 -11.19 17.25 12.26
C SER A 159 -11.94 18.26 11.38
N ARG A 160 -12.54 17.81 10.27
CA ARG A 160 -13.29 18.64 9.32
C ARG A 160 -14.80 18.48 9.44
N ALA A 161 -15.26 17.45 10.14
CA ALA A 161 -16.69 17.24 10.35
C ALA A 161 -17.25 18.43 11.17
N PRO A 162 -18.34 19.08 10.73
CA PRO A 162 -18.99 20.08 11.56
C PRO A 162 -19.46 19.39 12.85
N VAL A 163 -19.06 19.94 13.99
CA VAL A 163 -19.63 19.56 15.29
C VAL A 163 -21.13 19.86 15.17
N SER A 164 -21.94 18.83 14.98
CA SER A 164 -23.38 18.97 15.14
C SER A 164 -23.62 19.28 16.60
N GLU A 165 -23.79 20.55 16.91
CA GLU A 165 -24.31 20.99 18.20
C GLU A 165 -25.67 20.32 18.40
N ASP A 166 -25.67 19.30 19.27
CA ASP A 166 -26.89 18.75 19.86
C ASP A 166 -27.62 19.88 20.59
N THR A 167 -28.51 20.57 19.89
CA THR A 167 -29.53 21.40 20.50
C THR A 167 -30.72 20.50 20.82
N GLN A 168 -30.86 20.11 22.09
CA GLN A 168 -32.11 19.56 22.62
C GLN A 168 -33.20 20.64 22.61
N GLN A 169 -34.32 20.43 21.91
CA GLN A 169 -35.67 20.47 22.51
C GLN A 169 -36.80 20.02 21.54
N GLU A 170 -37.39 18.86 21.90
CA GLU A 170 -38.81 18.46 21.83
C GLU A 170 -39.81 19.21 20.93
N ARG A 171 -40.51 18.51 20.00
CA ARG A 171 -41.84 17.83 20.18
C ARG A 171 -42.58 17.57 18.85
N SER A 172 -43.18 16.36 18.74
CA SER A 172 -44.57 16.02 18.31
C SER A 172 -45.01 16.41 16.87
N ASP A 173 -45.68 15.61 16.04
CA ASP A 173 -46.32 14.27 16.07
C ASP A 173 -46.51 13.80 14.60
N ASP A 174 -46.74 12.48 14.46
CA ASP A 174 -47.32 11.67 13.37
C ASP A 174 -47.77 12.30 12.03
N ASP A 175 -47.45 11.60 10.93
CA ASP A 175 -48.49 10.93 10.14
C ASP A 175 -47.90 9.88 9.16
N GLU A 176 -48.55 8.72 9.13
CA GLU A 176 -48.31 7.59 8.24
C GLU A 176 -48.50 7.94 6.76
N MET A 177 -47.70 7.36 5.85
CA MET A 177 -48.28 6.66 4.69
C MET A 177 -47.30 5.74 3.96
N GLU A 178 -47.80 4.53 3.80
CA GLU A 178 -47.33 3.36 3.07
C GLU A 178 -47.21 3.62 1.55
N SER A 179 -46.15 3.13 0.90
CA SER A 179 -46.24 2.72 -0.51
C SER A 179 -45.22 1.64 -0.89
N LYS A 180 -45.68 0.77 -1.79
CA LYS A 180 -45.25 -0.60 -2.10
C LYS A 180 -44.12 -0.70 -3.15
N ASP A 181 -43.60 -1.94 -3.24
CA ASP A 181 -42.99 -2.63 -4.39
C ASP A 181 -41.55 -2.19 -4.78
N ALA A 182 -40.59 -3.06 -5.15
CA ALA A 182 -40.68 -4.40 -5.73
C ALA A 182 -39.42 -5.24 -5.45
N LYS A 183 -39.62 -6.56 -5.35
CA LYS A 183 -38.60 -7.63 -5.42
C LYS A 183 -37.95 -7.67 -6.82
N ILE A 184 -36.62 -7.81 -6.87
CA ILE A 184 -35.94 -8.40 -8.03
C ILE A 184 -35.09 -9.59 -7.54
N SER A 185 -35.54 -10.76 -7.97
CA SER A 185 -34.95 -12.08 -7.75
C SER A 185 -33.79 -12.30 -8.72
N TRP A 186 -32.64 -12.73 -8.22
CA TRP A 186 -31.66 -13.50 -9.01
C TRP A 186 -31.10 -14.64 -8.18
N ARG A 187 -31.61 -15.85 -8.44
CA ARG A 187 -30.90 -17.10 -8.16
C ARG A 187 -30.52 -17.69 -9.50
N ASN A 188 -29.24 -18.01 -9.69
CA ASN A 188 -28.81 -19.22 -10.37
C ASN A 188 -27.34 -19.51 -10.02
N GLU A 189 -27.16 -20.61 -9.29
CA GLU A 189 -25.91 -21.33 -9.10
C GLU A 189 -25.45 -21.95 -10.41
N ILE A 190 -24.17 -21.76 -10.79
CA ILE A 190 -23.43 -22.75 -11.61
C ILE A 190 -21.98 -22.86 -11.11
N SER A 191 -21.76 -23.95 -10.38
CA SER A 191 -20.66 -24.92 -10.53
C SER A 191 -19.20 -24.46 -10.39
N SER A 192 -18.72 -24.50 -9.15
CA SER A 192 -17.59 -25.32 -8.68
C SER A 192 -16.47 -25.66 -9.69
N LYS A 193 -15.51 -24.73 -9.86
CA LYS A 193 -14.08 -25.05 -10.19
C LYS A 193 -13.09 -23.87 -10.04
N ASN A 194 -13.55 -22.65 -9.73
CA ASN A 194 -12.67 -21.47 -9.61
C ASN A 194 -12.19 -21.13 -8.19
N LYS A 195 -12.22 -22.07 -7.24
CA LYS A 195 -11.93 -21.79 -5.82
C LYS A 195 -10.51 -21.32 -5.51
N MET A 196 -9.56 -21.35 -6.45
CA MET A 196 -8.17 -20.99 -6.19
C MET A 196 -7.77 -19.58 -6.68
N VAL A 197 -8.53 -18.94 -7.56
CA VAL A 197 -8.14 -17.65 -8.19
C VAL A 197 -9.04 -16.47 -7.80
N VAL A 198 -10.20 -16.73 -7.18
CA VAL A 198 -11.11 -15.71 -6.62
C VAL A 198 -10.43 -14.87 -5.51
N VAL A 199 -9.28 -15.31 -4.98
CA VAL A 199 -8.60 -14.70 -3.83
C VAL A 199 -7.93 -13.35 -4.13
N LEU A 200 -7.71 -12.96 -5.40
CA LEU A 200 -6.98 -11.71 -5.72
C LEU A 200 -7.84 -10.59 -6.32
N ALA A 201 -8.99 -10.90 -6.93
CA ALA A 201 -9.84 -9.88 -7.59
C ALA A 201 -10.98 -9.35 -6.69
N GLU A 202 -11.38 -10.08 -5.64
CA GLU A 202 -12.51 -9.70 -4.77
C GLU A 202 -12.08 -8.86 -3.54
N GLN A 203 -10.79 -8.58 -3.36
CA GLN A 203 -10.32 -7.76 -2.24
C GLN A 203 -10.49 -6.27 -2.55
N LYS A 204 -11.72 -5.76 -2.35
CA LYS A 204 -12.03 -4.31 -2.28
C LYS A 204 -11.36 -3.58 -1.10
N GLU A 205 -10.38 -4.20 -0.45
CA GLU A 205 -9.72 -3.73 0.76
C GLU A 205 -9.09 -2.33 0.60
N TRP A 206 -8.72 -1.97 -0.63
CA TRP A 206 -7.96 -0.76 -0.94
C TRP A 206 -8.66 0.21 -1.91
N GLU A 207 -9.95 0.02 -2.20
CA GLU A 207 -10.71 0.92 -3.12
C GLU A 207 -10.74 2.39 -2.64
N TRP A 208 -10.63 2.60 -1.33
CA TRP A 208 -10.63 3.93 -0.70
C TRP A 208 -9.30 4.70 -0.91
N VAL A 209 -8.22 4.04 -1.35
CA VAL A 209 -6.90 4.67 -1.48
C VAL A 209 -6.91 5.66 -2.65
N PRO A 210 -6.51 6.93 -2.43
CA PRO A 210 -6.46 7.90 -3.52
C PRO A 210 -5.49 7.50 -4.64
N LEU A 211 -5.88 7.71 -5.90
CA LEU A 211 -5.11 7.31 -7.08
C LEU A 211 -3.66 7.83 -7.09
N HIS A 212 -3.44 9.07 -6.63
CA HIS A 212 -2.10 9.66 -6.57
C HIS A 212 -1.21 8.96 -5.53
N VAL A 213 -1.79 8.44 -4.44
CA VAL A 213 -1.05 7.67 -3.42
C VAL A 213 -0.72 6.29 -3.98
N ALA A 214 -1.71 5.60 -4.56
CA ALA A 214 -1.54 4.30 -5.17
C ALA A 214 -0.44 4.31 -6.25
N SER A 215 -0.54 5.25 -7.20
CA SER A 215 0.46 5.42 -8.25
C SER A 215 1.86 5.72 -7.71
N SER A 216 1.95 6.59 -6.69
CA SER A 216 3.22 6.94 -6.08
C SER A 216 3.88 5.74 -5.40
N ILE A 217 3.13 4.91 -4.69
CA ILE A 217 3.66 3.70 -4.05
C ILE A 217 4.27 2.75 -5.10
N VAL A 218 3.54 2.47 -6.18
CA VAL A 218 3.99 1.53 -7.22
C VAL A 218 5.24 2.06 -7.93
N LYS A 219 5.25 3.33 -8.34
CA LYS A 219 6.41 3.96 -8.99
C LYS A 219 7.64 3.91 -8.09
N GLU A 220 7.47 4.19 -6.81
CA GLU A 220 8.56 4.18 -5.82
C GLU A 220 9.10 2.76 -5.52
N PHE A 221 8.29 1.71 -5.65
CA PHE A 221 8.79 0.32 -5.64
C PHE A 221 9.64 0.03 -6.88
N CYS A 222 9.17 0.41 -8.06
CA CYS A 222 9.93 0.25 -9.31
C CYS A 222 11.29 0.97 -9.25
N PHE A 223 11.31 2.24 -8.83
CA PHE A 223 12.56 3.02 -8.74
C PHE A 223 13.57 2.47 -7.73
N ARG A 224 13.12 1.70 -6.73
CA ARG A 224 13.99 1.02 -5.76
C ARG A 224 14.39 -0.39 -6.18
N GLY A 225 13.99 -0.86 -7.36
CA GLY A 225 14.26 -2.21 -7.83
C GLY A 225 13.47 -3.31 -7.11
N ARG A 226 12.43 -2.95 -6.35
CA ARG A 226 11.55 -3.88 -5.61
C ARG A 226 10.38 -4.29 -6.49
N PHE A 227 10.69 -4.98 -7.59
CA PHE A 227 9.73 -5.26 -8.66
C PHE A 227 8.64 -6.25 -8.26
N ALA A 228 8.94 -7.20 -7.38
CA ALA A 228 7.93 -8.15 -6.88
C ALA A 228 6.83 -7.41 -6.08
N GLU A 229 7.22 -6.54 -5.16
CA GLU A 229 6.29 -5.71 -4.39
C GLU A 229 5.59 -4.67 -5.27
N ALA A 230 6.25 -4.17 -6.32
CA ALA A 230 5.61 -3.30 -7.31
C ALA A 230 4.46 -4.01 -8.03
N ILE A 231 4.65 -5.28 -8.43
CA ILE A 231 3.64 -6.07 -9.14
C ILE A 231 2.50 -6.47 -8.20
N GLU A 232 2.81 -6.81 -6.94
CA GLU A 232 1.78 -7.05 -5.91
C GLU A 232 0.92 -5.78 -5.70
N ALA A 233 1.57 -4.63 -5.51
CA ALA A 233 0.89 -3.35 -5.35
C ALA A 233 0.09 -2.95 -6.62
N TYR A 234 0.60 -3.28 -7.81
CA TYR A 234 -0.10 -3.07 -9.09
C TYR A 234 -1.41 -3.86 -9.19
N ALA A 235 -1.43 -5.09 -8.65
CA ALA A 235 -2.61 -5.94 -8.64
C ALA A 235 -3.63 -5.48 -7.58
N SER A 236 -3.15 -5.06 -6.40
CA SER A 236 -4.01 -4.79 -5.25
C SER A 236 -4.53 -3.35 -5.16
N LEU A 237 -3.81 -2.36 -5.71
CA LEU A 237 -4.14 -0.95 -5.56
C LEU A 237 -5.03 -0.43 -6.71
N PRO A 238 -5.87 0.59 -6.44
CA PRO A 238 -6.66 1.23 -7.47
C PRO A 238 -5.74 2.05 -8.39
N LEU A 239 -5.55 1.55 -9.61
CA LEU A 239 -4.76 2.20 -10.67
C LEU A 239 -5.60 2.40 -11.93
N THR A 240 -5.41 3.54 -12.59
CA THR A 240 -5.99 3.80 -13.92
C THR A 240 -5.22 3.06 -15.01
N ASP A 241 -5.85 2.84 -16.16
CA ASP A 241 -5.20 2.20 -17.33
C ASP A 241 -3.90 2.93 -17.73
N LEU A 242 -3.87 4.26 -17.63
CA LEU A 242 -2.68 5.07 -17.93
C LEU A 242 -1.54 4.75 -16.95
N MET A 243 -1.85 4.73 -15.65
CA MET A 243 -0.86 4.39 -14.61
C MET A 243 -0.35 2.96 -14.76
N ARG A 244 -1.21 2.03 -15.21
CA ARG A 244 -0.81 0.65 -15.46
C ARG A 244 0.17 0.55 -16.63
N ARG A 245 -0.04 1.31 -17.70
CA ARG A 245 0.90 1.40 -18.83
C ARG A 245 2.24 2.04 -18.43
N ASP A 246 2.22 3.09 -17.62
CA ASP A 246 3.44 3.71 -17.09
C ASP A 246 4.32 2.68 -16.38
N VAL A 247 3.72 1.78 -15.59
CA VAL A 247 4.47 0.74 -14.86
C VAL A 247 5.18 -0.22 -15.82
N VAL A 248 4.51 -0.62 -16.91
CA VAL A 248 5.11 -1.47 -17.95
C VAL A 248 6.31 -0.79 -18.58
N ILE A 249 6.16 0.48 -18.96
CA ILE A 249 7.24 1.28 -19.56
C ILE A 249 8.44 1.33 -18.61
N VAL A 250 8.20 1.64 -17.33
CA VAL A 250 9.27 1.68 -16.32
C VAL A 250 9.97 0.32 -16.20
N LEU A 251 9.24 -0.79 -16.15
CA LEU A 251 9.86 -2.12 -16.07
C LEU A 251 10.71 -2.45 -17.31
N GLN A 252 10.29 -2.01 -18.50
CA GLN A 252 11.08 -2.15 -19.72
C GLN A 252 12.33 -1.27 -19.71
N ASP A 253 12.23 -0.03 -19.24
CA ASP A 253 13.36 0.90 -19.14
C ASP A 253 14.45 0.38 -18.19
N TYR A 254 14.05 -0.38 -17.16
CA TYR A 254 14.98 -1.09 -16.25
C TYR A 254 15.43 -2.46 -16.77
N GLU A 255 15.07 -2.83 -18.01
CA GLU A 255 15.39 -4.12 -18.67
C GLU A 255 14.95 -5.35 -17.85
N GLN A 256 13.89 -5.21 -17.04
CA GLN A 256 13.40 -6.29 -16.16
C GLN A 256 12.41 -7.19 -16.88
N TYR A 257 12.87 -7.86 -17.94
CA TYR A 257 12.01 -8.65 -18.83
C TYR A 257 11.22 -9.75 -18.11
N GLN A 258 11.79 -10.43 -17.12
CA GLN A 258 11.06 -11.44 -16.32
C GLN A 258 9.90 -10.81 -15.54
N SER A 259 10.12 -9.64 -14.95
CA SER A 259 9.09 -8.89 -14.20
C SER A 259 7.99 -8.39 -15.13
N VAL A 260 8.34 -7.97 -16.35
CA VAL A 260 7.36 -7.62 -17.39
C VAL A 260 6.47 -8.82 -17.68
N LEU A 261 7.03 -9.99 -18.00
CA LEU A 261 6.24 -11.20 -18.29
C LEU A 261 5.30 -11.57 -17.13
N TYR A 262 5.81 -11.54 -15.89
CA TYR A 262 5.00 -11.82 -14.71
C TYR A 262 3.87 -10.78 -14.53
N LEU A 263 4.13 -9.50 -14.79
CA LEU A 263 3.10 -8.46 -14.76
C LEU A 263 1.99 -8.73 -15.78
N TYR A 264 2.32 -9.19 -17.00
CA TYR A 264 1.31 -9.53 -18.01
C TYR A 264 0.44 -10.72 -17.60
N GLU A 265 1.03 -11.74 -16.96
CA GLU A 265 0.27 -12.86 -16.37
C GLU A 265 -0.70 -12.37 -15.30
N VAL A 266 -0.23 -11.51 -14.39
CA VAL A 266 -1.04 -10.89 -13.33
C VAL A 266 -2.15 -10.03 -13.94
N HIS A 267 -1.85 -9.19 -14.93
CA HIS A 267 -2.83 -8.34 -15.60
C HIS A 267 -3.91 -9.15 -16.32
N ARG A 268 -3.52 -10.24 -17.01
CA ARG A 268 -4.48 -11.17 -17.63
C ARG A 268 -5.39 -11.82 -16.60
N ALA A 269 -4.88 -12.14 -15.41
CA ALA A 269 -5.67 -12.70 -14.31
C ALA A 269 -6.69 -11.70 -13.73
N MET A 270 -6.47 -10.39 -13.88
CA MET A 270 -7.46 -9.36 -13.49
C MET A 270 -8.70 -9.34 -14.40
N GLY A 271 -8.64 -10.01 -15.55
CA GLY A 271 -9.79 -10.21 -16.45
C GLY A 271 -10.33 -8.93 -17.08
N SER A 272 -11.63 -8.91 -17.37
CA SER A 272 -12.30 -7.83 -18.10
C SER A 272 -12.49 -6.53 -17.30
N ALA A 273 -12.05 -6.48 -16.04
CA ALA A 273 -12.14 -5.29 -15.21
C ALA A 273 -11.19 -4.16 -15.67
N VAL A 274 -10.15 -4.51 -16.44
CA VAL A 274 -9.09 -3.58 -16.86
C VAL A 274 -8.92 -3.66 -18.37
N LYS A 275 -8.56 -2.54 -19.03
CA LYS A 275 -8.26 -2.58 -20.46
C LYS A 275 -7.03 -3.44 -20.74
N PRO A 276 -7.00 -4.18 -21.86
CA PRO A 276 -5.81 -4.89 -22.30
C PRO A 276 -4.60 -3.95 -22.41
N LEU A 277 -3.43 -4.43 -21.98
CA LEU A 277 -2.15 -3.75 -22.19
C LEU A 277 -1.71 -3.91 -23.65
N ASP A 278 -0.79 -3.05 -24.09
CA ASP A 278 -0.15 -3.23 -25.39
C ASP A 278 0.66 -4.53 -25.40
N VAL A 279 0.69 -5.26 -26.50
CA VAL A 279 1.33 -6.59 -26.56
C VAL A 279 2.79 -6.50 -27.00
N ALA A 280 3.20 -5.41 -27.66
CA ALA A 280 4.57 -5.24 -28.10
C ALA A 280 5.62 -5.38 -26.96
N PRO A 281 5.40 -4.81 -25.75
CA PRO A 281 6.30 -5.03 -24.61
C PRO A 281 6.45 -6.49 -24.16
N GLU A 282 5.37 -7.26 -24.22
CA GLU A 282 5.36 -8.67 -23.82
C GLU A 282 6.16 -9.52 -24.82
N LEU A 283 5.93 -9.31 -26.13
CA LEU A 283 6.65 -10.03 -27.18
C LEU A 283 8.15 -9.68 -27.18
N ASP A 284 8.50 -8.40 -27.00
CA ASP A 284 9.90 -8.01 -26.88
C ASP A 284 10.55 -8.67 -25.65
N ALA A 285 9.87 -8.70 -24.50
CA ALA A 285 10.37 -9.38 -23.31
C ALA A 285 10.57 -10.89 -23.53
N LEU A 286 9.63 -11.58 -24.19
CA LEU A 286 9.76 -13.00 -24.54
C LEU A 286 10.97 -13.26 -25.45
N LYS A 287 11.16 -12.40 -26.47
CA LYS A 287 12.31 -12.46 -27.38
C LYS A 287 13.63 -12.29 -26.63
N LYS A 288 13.72 -11.29 -25.74
CA LYS A 288 14.93 -11.00 -24.95
C LYS A 288 15.26 -12.11 -23.96
N VAL A 289 14.26 -12.76 -23.40
CA VAL A 289 14.43 -13.92 -22.50
C VAL A 289 14.73 -15.22 -23.27
N GLY A 290 14.53 -15.24 -24.59
CA GLY A 290 14.76 -16.43 -25.44
C GLY A 290 13.61 -17.44 -25.43
N ARG A 291 12.41 -17.04 -24.99
CA ARG A 291 11.19 -17.88 -24.99
C ARG A 291 10.45 -17.76 -26.34
N VAL A 292 11.14 -18.12 -27.43
CA VAL A 292 10.67 -17.91 -28.82
C VAL A 292 9.39 -18.71 -29.12
N GLU A 293 9.29 -19.95 -28.65
CA GLU A 293 8.08 -20.79 -28.87
C GLU A 293 6.83 -20.17 -28.26
N GLU A 294 6.96 -19.60 -27.06
CA GLU A 294 5.84 -18.90 -26.42
C GLU A 294 5.53 -17.58 -27.10
N MET A 295 6.55 -16.86 -27.57
CA MET A 295 6.36 -15.66 -28.37
C MET A 295 5.53 -15.97 -29.63
N ASP A 296 5.85 -17.06 -30.33
CA ASP A 296 5.12 -17.50 -31.52
C ASP A 296 3.67 -17.89 -31.18
N MET A 297 3.45 -18.66 -30.12
CA MET A 297 2.09 -18.96 -29.66
C MET A 297 1.31 -17.68 -29.34
N ARG A 298 1.91 -16.76 -28.58
CA ARG A 298 1.28 -15.49 -28.21
C ARG A 298 0.95 -14.66 -29.44
N PHE A 299 1.85 -14.56 -30.40
CA PHE A 299 1.61 -13.86 -31.65
C PHE A 299 0.43 -14.46 -32.44
N GLN A 300 0.31 -15.78 -32.49
CA GLN A 300 -0.81 -16.47 -33.16
C GLN A 300 -2.15 -16.27 -32.44
N GLU A 301 -2.14 -16.09 -31.11
CA GLU A 301 -3.35 -15.78 -30.32
C GLU A 301 -3.86 -14.34 -30.56
N LEU A 302 -3.06 -13.45 -31.17
CA LEU A 302 -3.44 -12.06 -31.36
C LEU A 302 -4.45 -11.83 -32.47
N PRO A 303 -5.31 -10.79 -32.36
CA PRO A 303 -6.13 -10.35 -33.47
C PRO A 303 -5.28 -9.94 -34.68
N ALA A 304 -5.77 -10.22 -35.90
CA ALA A 304 -5.07 -9.89 -37.15
C ALA A 304 -4.63 -8.40 -37.25
N LYS A 305 -5.39 -7.47 -36.64
CA LYS A 305 -5.03 -6.06 -36.57
C LYS A 305 -3.72 -5.81 -35.82
N GLU A 306 -3.57 -6.43 -34.64
CA GLU A 306 -2.36 -6.34 -33.83
C GLU A 306 -1.19 -7.05 -34.51
N GLN A 307 -1.44 -8.23 -35.10
CA GLN A 307 -0.42 -8.95 -35.87
C GLN A 307 0.15 -8.09 -36.99
N SER A 308 -0.69 -7.32 -37.69
CA SER A 308 -0.24 -6.48 -38.82
C SER A 308 0.55 -5.22 -38.40
N ARG A 309 0.70 -4.92 -37.11
CA ARG A 309 1.44 -3.73 -36.67
C ARG A 309 2.94 -3.87 -36.97
N ALA A 310 3.52 -2.80 -37.50
CA ALA A 310 4.91 -2.77 -37.96
C ALA A 310 5.94 -3.00 -36.84
N ASP A 311 5.67 -2.51 -35.63
CA ASP A 311 6.51 -2.73 -34.45
C ASP A 311 6.52 -4.22 -34.04
N ILE A 312 5.36 -4.87 -34.02
CA ILE A 312 5.23 -6.30 -33.73
C ILE A 312 5.94 -7.14 -34.81
N GLN A 313 5.74 -6.85 -36.09
CA GLN A 313 6.41 -7.58 -37.18
C GLN A 313 7.95 -7.47 -37.08
N LYS A 314 8.46 -6.27 -36.74
CA LYS A 314 9.89 -6.05 -36.47
C LYS A 314 10.39 -6.87 -35.29
N ILE A 315 9.59 -7.04 -34.23
CA ILE A 315 9.93 -7.90 -33.10
C ILE A 315 9.98 -9.37 -33.54
N MET A 316 9.01 -9.83 -34.32
CA MET A 316 8.99 -11.20 -34.85
C MET A 316 10.14 -11.49 -35.84
N GLY A 317 10.69 -10.44 -36.48
CA GLY A 317 11.75 -10.58 -37.48
C GLY A 317 11.23 -10.87 -38.88
N ASN A 318 9.98 -10.48 -39.16
CA ASN A 318 9.31 -10.59 -40.45
C ASN A 318 9.40 -9.29 -41.26
#